data_AF-A0A136HBH4-F1
#
_entry.id   AF-A0A136HBH4-F1
#
_cell.length_a   1.000
_cell.length_b   1.000
_cell.length_c   1.000
_cell.angle_alpha   90.00
_cell.angle_beta   90.00
_cell.angle_gamma   90.00
#
_symmetry.space_group_name_H-M   'P 1'
#
loop_
_entity.id
_entity.type
_entity.pdbx_description
1 polymer ?
#
loop_
_entity_poly.entity_id
_entity_poly.type
_entity_poly.pdbx_seq_one_letter_code
_entity_poly.pdbx_strand_id
1 'polypeptide(L)' 'MMDKSFVLERINVFAGQPIDPASDLEVKQLLRNKFNIALPQRRTLNESLEAVASDHDVIDLIIQYRQQP' A
#
# COMPACT_ATOMS: atom_id res chain seq x y z
N MET A 1 -17.83 -1.15 -8.17
CA MET A 1 -17.24 -0.21 -7.21
C MET A 1 -16.68 -1.07 -6.11
N MET A 2 -15.36 -1.13 -5.95
CA MET A 2 -14.78 -1.77 -4.76
C MET A 2 -15.01 -0.79 -3.61
N ASP A 3 -15.71 -1.21 -2.57
CA ASP A 3 -15.86 -0.40 -1.37
C ASP A 3 -14.49 -0.19 -0.71
N LYS A 4 -14.21 1.04 -0.26
CA LYS A 4 -12.96 1.42 0.42
C LYS A 4 -12.66 0.49 1.61
N SER A 5 -13.70 0.04 2.30
CA SER A 5 -13.66 -0.95 3.39
C SER A 5 -13.17 -2.33 2.92
N PHE A 6 -13.56 -2.77 1.72
CA PHE A 6 -13.13 -4.05 1.15
C PHE A 6 -11.64 -4.00 0.79
N VAL A 7 -11.18 -2.89 0.20
CA VAL A 7 -9.76 -2.68 -0.12
C VAL A 7 -8.93 -2.64 1.17
N LEU A 8 -9.41 -1.93 2.21
CA LEU A 8 -8.77 -1.89 3.53
C LEU A 8 -8.66 -3.28 4.15
N GLU A 9 -9.74 -4.07 4.14
CA GLU A 9 -9.73 -5.42 4.69
C GLU A 9 -8.72 -6.31 3.96
N ARG A 10 -8.65 -6.23 2.63
CA ARG A 10 -7.64 -6.94 1.85
C ARG A 10 -6.22 -6.53 2.24
N ILE A 11 -5.96 -5.23 2.36
CA ILE A 11 -4.65 -4.70 2.78
C ILE A 11 -4.30 -5.21 4.18
N ASN A 12 -5.24 -5.22 5.12
CA ASN A 12 -5.04 -5.73 6.47
C ASN A 12 -4.75 -7.24 6.48
N VAL A 13 -5.44 -8.02 5.64
CA VAL A 13 -5.17 -9.46 5.44
C VAL A 13 -3.77 -9.68 4.89
N PHE A 14 -3.37 -8.91 3.87
CA PHE A 14 -2.02 -8.94 3.30
C PHE A 14 -0.95 -8.55 4.33
N ALA A 15 -1.25 -7.52 5.13
CA ALA A 15 -0.39 -7.07 6.20
C ALA A 15 -0.29 -8.07 7.36
N GLY A 16 -1.34 -8.87 7.56
CA GLY A 16 -1.54 -9.73 8.72
C GLY A 16 -1.71 -8.93 10.02
N GLN A 17 -1.94 -7.62 9.94
CA GLN A 17 -2.20 -6.73 11.05
C GLN A 17 -3.02 -5.54 10.55
N PRO A 18 -3.82 -4.88 11.41
CA PRO A 18 -4.50 -3.64 11.02
C PRO A 18 -3.45 -2.57 10.74
N ILE A 19 -3.40 -2.08 9.50
CA ILE A 19 -2.54 -0.96 9.11
C ILE A 19 -3.40 0.17 8.56
N ASP A 20 -2.85 1.38 8.62
CA ASP A 20 -3.47 2.52 7.95
C ASP A 20 -2.82 2.74 6.57
N PRO A 21 -3.47 2.35 5.46
CA PRO A 21 -2.93 2.57 4.12
C PRO A 21 -2.84 4.05 3.74
N ALA A 22 -3.51 4.98 4.43
CA ALA A 22 -3.33 6.41 4.19
C ALA A 22 -2.05 6.96 4.86
N SER A 23 -1.55 6.31 5.91
CA SER A 23 -0.31 6.66 6.59
C SER A 23 0.93 6.21 5.81
N ASP A 24 1.73 7.16 5.35
CA ASP A 24 2.98 6.88 4.64
C ASP A 24 3.97 6.05 5.46
N LEU A 25 3.99 6.26 6.79
CA LEU A 25 4.91 5.56 7.68
C LEU A 25 4.54 4.08 7.81
N GLU A 26 3.27 3.81 8.08
CA GLU A 26 2.72 2.45 8.23
C GLU A 26 2.92 1.65 6.94
N VAL A 27 2.59 2.24 5.79
CA VAL A 27 2.78 1.61 4.48
C VAL A 27 4.26 1.31 4.22
N LYS A 28 5.17 2.25 4.48
CA LYS A 28 6.62 2.02 4.32
C LYS A 28 7.13 0.91 5.22
N GLN A 29 6.72 0.90 6.49
CA GLN A 29 7.12 -0.13 7.44
C GLN A 29 6.56 -1.49 7.05
N LEU A 30 5.30 -1.55 6.61
CA LEU A 30 4.69 -2.78 6.14
C LEU A 30 5.43 -3.35 4.93
N LEU A 31 5.62 -2.54 3.90
CA LEU A 31 6.29 -2.97 2.67
C LEU A 31 7.72 -3.44 2.94
N ARG A 32 8.44 -2.73 3.81
CA ARG A 32 9.81 -3.10 4.17
C ARG A 32 9.90 -4.31 5.10
N ASN A 33 9.06 -4.41 6.13
CA ASN A 33 9.17 -5.48 7.12
C ASN A 33 8.50 -6.78 6.66
N LYS A 34 7.34 -6.69 6.00
CA LYS A 34 6.52 -7.84 5.62
C LYS A 34 6.90 -8.37 4.24
N PHE A 35 6.97 -7.47 3.27
CA PHE A 35 7.22 -7.83 1.87
C PHE A 35 8.70 -7.72 1.49
N ASN A 36 9.53 -7.17 2.38
CA ASN A 36 10.94 -6.88 2.10
C ASN A 36 11.15 -6.02 0.84
N ILE A 37 10.16 -5.16 0.53
CA ILE A 37 10.16 -4.27 -0.64
C ILE A 37 10.90 -2.99 -0.26
N ALA A 38 11.99 -2.73 -0.98
CA ALA A 38 12.71 -1.47 -0.92
C ALA A 38 12.08 -0.47 -1.90
N LEU A 39 11.34 0.50 -1.35
CA LEU A 39 10.75 1.55 -2.18
C LEU A 39 11.84 2.43 -2.80
N PRO A 40 11.76 2.75 -4.11
CA PRO A 40 12.70 3.65 -4.74
C PRO A 40 12.54 5.07 -4.16
N GLN A 41 13.64 5.80 -4.04
CA GLN A 41 13.63 7.16 -3.50
C GLN A 41 13.05 8.12 -4.56
N ARG A 42 11.75 8.46 -4.43
CA ARG A 42 11.02 9.37 -5.31
C ARG A 42 10.57 10.63 -4.55
N ARG A 43 10.00 11.60 -5.27
CA ARG A 43 9.48 12.84 -4.68
C ARG A 43 8.31 12.60 -3.73
N THR A 44 7.48 11.61 -4.01
CA THR A 44 6.31 11.26 -3.18
C THR A 44 6.22 9.76 -2.97
N LEU A 45 5.55 9.32 -1.88
CA LEU A 45 5.31 7.90 -1.64
C LEU A 45 4.47 7.29 -2.76
N ASN A 46 3.47 8.01 -3.29
CA ASN A 46 2.64 7.50 -4.38
C ASN A 46 3.48 7.15 -5.61
N GLU A 47 4.41 8.01 -6.03
CA GLU A 47 5.32 7.66 -7.14
C GLU A 47 6.22 6.47 -6.81
N SER A 48 6.69 6.35 -5.56
CA SER A 48 7.45 5.18 -5.13
C SER A 48 6.61 3.91 -5.20
N LEU A 49 5.34 3.97 -4.79
CA LEU A 49 4.39 2.86 -4.83
C LEU A 49 4.07 2.48 -6.28
N GLU A 50 3.72 3.45 -7.14
CA GLU A 50 3.41 3.19 -8.55
C GLU A 50 4.57 2.52 -9.29
N ALA A 51 5.82 2.87 -8.95
CA ALA A 51 7.00 2.25 -9.55
C ALA A 51 7.16 0.75 -9.23
N VAL A 52 6.56 0.26 -8.14
CA VAL A 52 6.58 -1.16 -7.73
C VAL A 52 5.20 -1.80 -7.70
N ALA A 53 4.15 -1.06 -8.05
CA ALA A 53 2.77 -1.53 -8.10
C ALA A 53 2.58 -2.66 -9.11
N SER A 54 3.30 -2.61 -10.24
CA SER A 54 3.29 -3.67 -11.24
C SER A 54 3.88 -5.00 -10.74
N ASP A 55 4.69 -4.98 -9.68
CA ASP A 55 5.34 -6.16 -9.12
C ASP A 55 4.51 -6.77 -7.97
N HIS A 56 3.63 -5.97 -7.35
CA HIS A 56 2.90 -6.36 -6.14
C HIS A 56 1.46 -5.85 -6.09
N ASP A 57 0.49 -6.77 -6.16
CA ASP A 57 -0.94 -6.46 -6.03
C ASP A 57 -1.32 -5.68 -4.76
N VAL A 58 -0.62 -5.91 -3.64
CA VAL A 58 -0.87 -5.18 -2.39
C VAL A 58 -0.62 -3.68 -2.54
N ILE A 59 0.32 -3.29 -3.39
CA ILE A 59 0.67 -1.89 -3.62
C ILE A 59 -0.39 -1.23 -4.49
N ASP A 60 -0.87 -1.93 -5.52
CA ASP A 60 -2.00 -1.47 -6.34
C ASP A 60 -3.23 -1.22 -5.46
N LEU A 61 -3.54 -2.14 -4.53
CA LEU A 61 -4.62 -1.98 -3.56
C LEU A 61 -4.43 -0.74 -2.66
N ILE A 62 -3.22 -0.49 -2.17
CA ILE A 62 -2.92 0.69 -1.34
C ILE A 62 -3.11 1.98 -2.14
N ILE A 63 -2.63 2.02 -3.38
CA ILE A 63 -2.81 3.18 -4.27
C ILE A 63 -4.31 3.39 -4.54
N GLN A 64 -5.04 2.32 -4.85
CA GLN A 64 -6.47 2.36 -5.12
C GLN A 64 -7.23 2.91 -3.90
N TYR A 65 -6.90 2.45 -2.68
CA TYR A 65 -7.47 2.97 -1.43
C TYR A 65 -7.24 4.48 -1.26
N ARG A 66 -6.03 4.96 -1.59
CA ARG A 66 -5.64 6.37 -1.48
C ARG A 66 -6.24 7.26 -2.55
N GLN A 67 -6.48 6.71 -3.74
CA GLN A 67 -7.11 7.43 -4.85
C GLN A 67 -8.65 7.45 -4.74
N GLN A 68 -9.24 6.59 -3.92
CA GLN A 68 -10.67 6.63 -3.62
C GLN A 68 -10.99 7.84 -2.73
N PRO A 69 -12.04 8.63 -3.06
CA PRO A 69 -12.46 9.79 -2.27
C PRO A 69 -12.89 9.41 -0.84
#